data_AF-A0A660QQV6-F1
#
_entry.id   AF-A0A660QQV6-F1
#
_cell.length_a   1.000
_cell.length_b   1.000
_cell.length_c   1.000
_cell.angle_alpha   90.00
_cell.angle_beta   90.00
_cell.angle_gamma   90.00
#
_symmetry.space_group_name_H-M   'P 1'
#
loop_
_entity.id
_entity.type
_entity.pdbx_description
1 polymer ?
#
loop_
_entity_poly.entity_id
_entity_poly.type
_entity_poly.pdbx_seq_one_letter_code
_entity_poly.pdbx_strand_id
1 'polypeptide(L)'
;MELKRLISLIWILINSHYGISKKRYTYFHQKRRLWELFLIVFAIVALAVLAVPLYGFFTKALLDQYIILGMEHLFLANLMLLSSVIGFVFGTFLLVSTFFFSNEMRILLPLPLKPYEVLIGKFAVVLLDQMIISLALLLPGFVYYGLRTSVHVSYWIYMAVIFLLSQVFPLAIVTIITLPLSRILGFRRNRDFLIFAVSVAVLVGAIGFQFYFVNAAFKAPEVS
;
A
#
# COMPACT_ATOMS: atom_id res chain seq x y z
N MET A 1 26.90 -1.14 16.42
CA MET A 1 27.33 -0.71 15.06
C MET A 1 26.38 -1.20 13.97
N GLU A 2 25.91 -2.45 14.02
CA GLU A 2 25.01 -3.06 13.02
C GLU A 2 23.67 -2.30 12.81
N LEU A 3 22.98 -1.86 13.89
CA LEU A 3 21.67 -1.17 13.77
C LEU A 3 21.77 0.19 13.03
N LYS A 4 22.79 0.99 13.35
CA LYS A 4 23.01 2.29 12.68
C LYS A 4 23.30 2.09 11.19
N ARG A 5 23.99 1.00 10.84
CA ARG A 5 24.29 0.63 9.45
C ARG A 5 23.02 0.22 8.71
N LEU A 6 22.17 -0.62 9.32
CA LEU A 6 20.87 -1.00 8.78
C LEU A 6 19.95 0.21 8.51
N ILE A 7 19.81 1.10 9.50
CA ILE A 7 18.98 2.31 9.34
C ILE A 7 19.53 3.20 8.22
N SER A 8 20.85 3.36 8.16
CA SER A 8 21.50 4.11 7.08
C SER A 8 21.21 3.50 5.71
N LEU A 9 21.29 2.18 5.58
CA LEU A 9 20.98 1.47 4.33
C LEU A 9 19.53 1.65 3.91
N ILE A 10 18.58 1.50 4.84
CA ILE A 10 17.15 1.75 4.58
C ILE A 10 16.96 3.17 4.06
N TRP A 11 17.57 4.15 4.73
CA TRP A 11 17.46 5.56 4.34
C TRP A 11 18.04 5.81 2.94
N ILE A 12 19.21 5.25 2.64
CA ILE A 12 19.85 5.38 1.32
C ILE A 12 18.98 4.77 0.23
N LEU A 13 18.40 3.58 0.47
CA LEU A 13 17.53 2.91 -0.50
C LEU A 13 16.25 3.69 -0.75
N ILE A 14 15.61 4.23 0.29
CA ILE A 14 14.45 5.12 0.17
C ILE A 14 14.81 6.39 -0.60
N ASN A 15 15.94 7.01 -0.28
CA ASN A 15 16.41 8.22 -0.93
C ASN A 15 16.70 8.00 -2.42
N SER A 16 17.29 6.85 -2.75
CA SER A 16 17.55 6.42 -4.12
C SER A 16 16.25 6.18 -4.87
N HIS A 17 15.31 5.43 -4.26
CA HIS A 17 14.03 5.06 -4.86
C HIS A 17 13.17 6.29 -5.19
N TYR A 18 13.00 7.22 -4.25
CA TYR A 18 12.19 8.44 -4.47
C TYR A 18 12.99 9.59 -5.11
N GLY A 19 14.32 9.44 -5.21
CA GLY A 19 15.23 10.46 -5.72
C GLY A 19 15.26 11.74 -4.86
N ILE A 20 15.06 11.63 -3.53
CA ILE A 20 14.85 12.79 -2.64
C ILE A 20 16.05 13.74 -2.69
N SER A 21 17.29 13.23 -2.61
CA SER A 21 18.51 14.03 -2.73
C SER A 21 18.66 14.68 -4.11
N LYS A 22 18.33 13.96 -5.18
CA LYS A 22 18.44 14.48 -6.56
C LYS A 22 17.42 15.59 -6.81
N LYS A 23 16.17 15.41 -6.36
CA LYS A 23 15.11 16.41 -6.41
C LYS A 23 15.47 17.63 -5.54
N ARG A 24 15.94 17.42 -4.31
CA ARG A 24 16.34 18.50 -3.41
C ARG A 24 17.48 19.34 -3.98
N TYR A 25 18.51 18.70 -4.54
CA TYR A 25 19.64 19.41 -5.17
C TYR A 25 19.21 20.19 -6.43
N THR A 26 18.39 19.57 -7.29
CA THR A 26 17.95 20.20 -8.55
C THR A 26 17.02 21.39 -8.29
N TYR A 27 16.04 21.25 -7.39
CA TYR A 27 15.05 22.30 -7.13
C TYR A 27 15.56 23.42 -6.21
N PHE A 28 16.35 23.11 -5.17
CA PHE A 28 16.80 24.13 -4.21
C PHE A 28 18.13 24.82 -4.59
N HIS A 29 19.07 24.14 -5.26
CA HIS A 29 20.39 24.74 -5.55
C HIS A 29 20.55 25.26 -6.99
N GLN A 30 19.94 24.64 -8.00
CA GLN A 30 20.13 25.04 -9.40
C GLN A 30 19.02 25.94 -9.98
N LYS A 31 17.83 26.03 -9.35
CA LYS A 31 16.61 26.73 -9.87
C LYS A 31 16.26 26.42 -11.34
N ARG A 32 16.90 25.44 -11.97
CA ARG A 32 16.58 24.92 -13.29
C ARG A 32 15.39 23.97 -13.13
N ARG A 33 14.39 24.10 -14.00
CA ARG A 33 13.18 23.25 -14.08
C ARG A 33 12.11 23.48 -13.00
N LEU A 34 11.97 24.70 -12.46
CA LEU A 34 10.81 25.08 -11.64
C LEU A 34 9.46 24.88 -12.37
N TRP A 35 9.46 24.98 -13.70
CA TRP A 35 8.31 24.64 -14.53
C TRP A 35 7.93 23.15 -14.46
N GLU A 36 8.89 22.22 -14.35
CA GLU A 36 8.59 20.80 -14.11
C GLU A 36 7.93 20.60 -12.74
N LEU A 37 8.39 21.33 -11.71
CA LEU A 37 7.76 21.32 -10.38
C LEU A 37 6.32 21.84 -10.45
N PHE A 38 6.09 22.94 -11.16
CA PHE A 38 4.77 23.50 -11.37
C PHE A 38 3.85 22.51 -12.11
N LEU A 39 4.33 21.85 -13.17
CA LEU A 39 3.56 20.84 -13.89
C LEU A 39 3.22 19.63 -13.02
N ILE A 40 4.16 19.14 -12.20
CA ILE A 40 3.93 18.04 -11.26
C ILE A 40 2.87 18.44 -10.23
N VAL A 41 3.02 19.62 -9.61
CA VAL A 41 2.05 20.12 -8.64
C VAL A 41 0.68 20.31 -9.29
N PHE A 42 0.63 20.89 -10.49
CA PHE A 42 -0.60 21.07 -11.24
C PHE A 42 -1.27 19.73 -11.56
N ALA A 43 -0.51 18.73 -12.00
CA ALA A 43 -1.04 17.39 -12.28
C ALA A 43 -1.61 16.72 -11.02
N ILE A 44 -0.89 16.83 -9.88
CA ILE A 44 -1.36 16.30 -8.58
C ILE A 44 -2.62 17.02 -8.13
N VAL A 45 -2.67 18.35 -8.23
CA VAL A 45 -3.84 19.16 -7.85
C VAL A 45 -5.02 18.84 -8.77
N ALA A 46 -4.82 18.77 -10.08
CA ALA A 46 -5.87 18.42 -11.04
C ALA A 46 -6.42 17.02 -10.76
N LEU A 47 -5.55 16.04 -10.50
CA LEU A 47 -5.96 14.70 -10.09
C LEU A 47 -6.76 14.73 -8.79
N ALA A 48 -6.30 15.48 -7.78
CA ALA A 48 -6.99 15.59 -6.50
C ALA A 48 -8.37 16.25 -6.64
N VAL A 49 -8.48 17.33 -7.43
CA VAL A 49 -9.75 18.02 -7.68
C VAL A 49 -10.78 17.11 -8.34
N LEU A 50 -10.35 16.19 -9.22
CA LEU A 50 -11.25 15.22 -9.85
C LEU A 50 -11.53 14.01 -8.94
N ALA A 51 -10.50 13.46 -8.30
CA ALA A 51 -10.60 12.21 -7.55
C ALA A 51 -11.28 12.39 -6.19
N VAL A 52 -11.01 13.47 -5.46
CA VAL A 52 -11.52 13.67 -4.09
C VAL A 52 -13.05 13.77 -4.05
N PRO A 53 -13.73 14.54 -4.93
CA PRO A 53 -15.20 14.61 -4.91
C PRO A 53 -15.84 13.28 -5.33
N LEU A 54 -15.30 12.60 -6.34
CA LEU A 54 -15.78 11.28 -6.76
C LEU A 54 -15.67 10.27 -5.61
N TYR A 55 -14.51 10.22 -4.96
CA TYR A 55 -14.28 9.32 -3.85
C TYR A 55 -15.13 9.67 -2.62
N GLY A 56 -15.35 10.97 -2.37
CA GLY A 56 -16.27 11.47 -1.35
C GLY A 56 -17.73 11.04 -1.61
N PHE A 57 -18.16 11.07 -2.87
CA PHE A 57 -19.48 10.59 -3.27
C PHE A 57 -19.64 9.09 -3.02
N PHE A 58 -18.66 8.27 -3.43
CA PHE A 58 -18.68 6.82 -3.20
C PHE A 58 -18.69 6.48 -1.71
N THR A 59 -17.82 7.11 -0.92
CA THR A 59 -17.74 6.87 0.53
C THR A 59 -19.00 7.29 1.26
N LYS A 60 -19.62 8.41 0.88
CA LYS A 60 -20.93 8.81 1.40
C LYS A 60 -22.02 7.79 1.05
N ALA A 61 -22.13 7.40 -0.22
CA ALA A 61 -23.14 6.44 -0.66
C ALA A 61 -23.01 5.10 0.08
N LEU A 62 -21.78 4.63 0.29
CA LEU A 62 -21.50 3.43 1.07
C LEU A 62 -21.90 3.61 2.54
N LEU A 63 -21.50 4.71 3.19
CA LEU A 63 -21.84 4.93 4.60
C LEU A 63 -23.35 5.02 4.81
N ASP A 64 -24.05 5.76 3.94
CA ASP A 64 -25.51 5.92 4.04
C ASP A 64 -26.22 4.55 3.91
N GLN A 65 -25.72 3.64 3.06
CA GLN A 65 -26.21 2.24 3.03
C GLN A 65 -25.98 1.52 4.36
N TYR A 66 -24.78 1.61 4.95
CA TYR A 66 -24.48 0.98 6.24
C TYR A 66 -25.33 1.54 7.39
N ILE A 67 -25.65 2.84 7.37
CA ILE A 67 -26.53 3.47 8.35
C ILE A 67 -27.96 2.94 8.22
N ILE A 68 -28.50 2.86 7.00
CA ILE A 68 -29.85 2.32 6.74
C ILE A 68 -29.98 0.87 7.26
N LEU A 69 -28.89 0.10 7.18
CA LEU A 69 -28.83 -1.29 7.62
C LEU A 69 -28.56 -1.45 9.14
N GLY A 70 -28.35 -0.37 9.88
CA GLY A 70 -27.95 -0.44 11.29
C GLY A 70 -26.53 -0.99 11.52
N MET A 71 -25.71 -1.10 10.47
CA MET A 71 -24.39 -1.75 10.48
C MET A 71 -23.24 -0.75 10.36
N GLU A 72 -23.38 0.48 10.88
CA GLU A 72 -22.37 1.55 10.76
C GLU A 72 -20.96 1.11 11.20
N HIS A 73 -20.88 0.29 12.25
CA HIS A 73 -19.61 -0.25 12.78
C HIS A 73 -18.82 -1.10 11.76
N LEU A 74 -19.48 -1.69 10.76
CA LEU A 74 -18.83 -2.48 9.71
C LEU A 74 -18.24 -1.63 8.59
N PHE A 75 -18.58 -0.34 8.49
CA PHE A 75 -18.08 0.53 7.43
C PHE A 75 -16.55 0.63 7.43
N LEU A 76 -15.96 0.93 8.60
CA LEU A 76 -14.51 1.04 8.75
C LEU A 76 -13.81 -0.31 8.54
N ALA A 77 -14.40 -1.39 9.05
CA ALA A 77 -13.87 -2.75 8.86
C ALA A 77 -13.83 -3.12 7.37
N ASN A 78 -14.88 -2.79 6.61
CA ASN A 78 -14.94 -3.06 5.17
C ASN A 78 -13.90 -2.24 4.40
N LEU A 79 -13.77 -0.94 4.69
CA LEU A 79 -12.73 -0.09 4.09
C LEU A 79 -11.32 -0.63 4.35
N MET A 80 -11.05 -1.07 5.58
CA MET A 80 -9.75 -1.67 5.94
C MET A 80 -9.51 -2.99 5.20
N LEU A 81 -10.52 -3.86 5.11
CA LEU A 81 -10.43 -5.11 4.34
C LEU A 81 -10.16 -4.84 2.86
N LEU A 82 -10.90 -3.93 2.23
CA LEU A 82 -10.69 -3.54 0.84
C LEU A 82 -9.27 -3.01 0.62
N SER A 83 -8.79 -2.13 1.50
CA SER A 83 -7.43 -1.60 1.43
C SER A 83 -6.36 -2.69 1.61
N SER A 84 -6.64 -3.73 2.40
CA SER A 84 -5.73 -4.83 2.64
C SER A 84 -5.64 -5.75 1.43
N VAL A 85 -6.76 -6.00 0.74
CA VAL A 85 -6.79 -6.78 -0.51
C VAL A 85 -6.06 -6.03 -1.62
N ILE A 86 -6.35 -4.73 -1.77
CA ILE A 86 -5.64 -3.86 -2.71
C ILE A 86 -4.14 -3.81 -2.38
N GLY A 87 -3.81 -3.59 -1.12
CA GLY A 87 -2.43 -3.59 -0.61
C GLY A 87 -1.71 -4.91 -0.85
N PHE A 88 -2.36 -6.06 -0.68
CA PHE A 88 -1.81 -7.37 -0.99
C PHE A 88 -1.44 -7.50 -2.48
N VAL A 89 -2.35 -7.06 -3.35
CA VAL A 89 -2.18 -7.18 -4.80
C VAL A 89 -1.08 -6.26 -5.29
N PHE A 90 -1.19 -4.95 -5.00
CA PHE A 90 -0.15 -3.98 -5.33
C PHE A 90 1.18 -4.31 -4.64
N GLY A 91 1.16 -4.78 -3.40
CA GLY A 91 2.34 -5.26 -2.68
C GLY A 91 3.04 -6.41 -3.40
N THR A 92 2.28 -7.35 -3.98
CA THR A 92 2.86 -8.42 -4.80
C THR A 92 3.52 -7.88 -6.06
N PHE A 93 2.87 -6.96 -6.78
CA PHE A 93 3.48 -6.29 -7.93
C PHE A 93 4.76 -5.53 -7.57
N LEU A 94 4.73 -4.75 -6.49
CA LEU A 94 5.87 -3.97 -6.01
C LEU A 94 7.02 -4.86 -5.56
N LEU A 95 6.73 -5.97 -4.87
CA LEU A 95 7.74 -6.96 -4.49
C LEU A 95 8.34 -7.63 -5.72
N VAL A 96 7.55 -8.02 -6.72
CA VAL A 96 8.08 -8.59 -7.96
C VAL A 96 8.99 -7.60 -8.68
N SER A 97 8.52 -6.37 -8.86
CA SER A 97 9.31 -5.29 -9.48
C SER A 97 10.65 -5.07 -8.75
N THR A 98 10.61 -4.99 -7.42
CA THR A 98 11.78 -4.61 -6.61
C THR A 98 12.77 -5.77 -6.39
N PHE A 99 12.28 -7.02 -6.32
CA PHE A 99 13.09 -8.20 -6.05
C PHE A 99 13.53 -8.94 -7.32
N PHE A 100 12.71 -8.97 -8.38
CA PHE A 100 13.01 -9.73 -9.60
C PHE A 100 13.61 -8.87 -10.73
N PHE A 101 13.15 -7.62 -10.90
CA PHE A 101 13.63 -6.77 -12.01
C PHE A 101 14.85 -5.91 -11.66
N SER A 102 15.25 -5.86 -10.40
CA SER A 102 16.54 -5.26 -10.07
C SER A 102 17.65 -6.19 -10.57
N ASN A 103 18.23 -5.86 -11.72
CA ASN A 103 19.48 -6.45 -12.24
C ASN A 103 20.70 -6.31 -11.28
N GLU A 104 20.49 -5.83 -10.06
CA GLU A 104 21.53 -5.42 -9.11
C GLU A 104 21.97 -6.52 -8.15
N MET A 105 21.46 -7.76 -8.26
CA MET A 105 22.04 -8.89 -7.53
C MET A 105 23.52 -9.12 -7.93
N ARG A 106 23.95 -8.60 -9.09
CA ARG A 106 25.35 -8.58 -9.53
C ARG A 106 26.16 -7.38 -9.01
N ILE A 107 25.52 -6.32 -8.49
CA ILE A 107 26.17 -5.09 -7.99
C ILE A 107 26.40 -5.12 -6.47
N LEU A 108 25.86 -6.12 -5.77
CA LEU A 108 26.11 -6.33 -4.33
C LEU A 108 27.40 -7.11 -4.02
N LEU A 109 28.04 -7.70 -5.03
CA LEU A 109 29.29 -8.45 -4.90
C LEU A 109 30.50 -7.66 -4.34
N PRO A 110 30.66 -6.34 -4.58
CA PRO A 110 31.78 -5.56 -4.05
C PRO A 110 31.48 -4.80 -2.75
N LEU A 111 30.24 -4.81 -2.24
CA LEU A 111 29.89 -4.09 -1.01
C LEU A 111 29.95 -5.04 0.20
N PRO A 112 30.52 -4.63 1.35
CA PRO A 112 30.62 -5.45 2.56
C PRO A 112 29.26 -5.54 3.29
N LEU A 113 28.17 -5.75 2.55
CA LEU A 113 26.79 -5.80 3.02
C LEU A 113 26.30 -7.24 3.09
N LYS A 114 25.71 -7.61 4.22
CA LYS A 114 25.19 -8.96 4.38
C LYS A 114 23.87 -9.06 3.58
N PRO A 115 23.58 -10.18 2.89
CA PRO A 115 22.40 -10.29 2.03
C PRO A 115 21.07 -9.96 2.72
N TYR A 116 20.93 -10.28 4.02
CA TYR A 116 19.72 -9.96 4.79
C TYR A 116 19.51 -8.45 4.97
N GLU A 117 20.58 -7.65 5.07
CA GLU A 117 20.47 -6.19 5.26
C GLU A 117 19.84 -5.53 4.04
N VAL A 118 20.18 -6.02 2.84
CA VAL A 118 19.65 -5.53 1.58
C VAL A 118 18.20 -5.96 1.39
N LEU A 119 17.86 -7.20 1.75
CA LEU A 119 16.49 -7.69 1.69
C LEU A 119 15.56 -6.86 2.61
N ILE A 120 15.98 -6.58 3.84
CA ILE A 120 15.23 -5.73 4.79
C ILE A 120 15.08 -4.31 4.23
N GLY A 121 16.15 -3.76 3.65
CA GLY A 121 16.11 -2.43 3.03
C GLY A 121 15.11 -2.32 1.89
N LYS A 122 15.09 -3.30 0.98
CA LYS A 122 14.13 -3.35 -0.13
C LYS A 122 12.69 -3.57 0.35
N PHE A 123 12.52 -4.45 1.33
CA PHE A 123 11.23 -4.67 1.97
C PHE A 123 10.68 -3.37 2.58
N ALA A 124 11.53 -2.57 3.24
CA ALA A 124 11.12 -1.28 3.80
C ALA A 124 10.66 -0.28 2.72
N VAL A 125 11.32 -0.26 1.56
CA VAL A 125 10.89 0.59 0.42
C VAL A 125 9.51 0.15 -0.07
N VAL A 126 9.31 -1.14 -0.30
CA VAL A 126 8.02 -1.66 -0.78
C VAL A 126 6.91 -1.46 0.25
N LEU A 127 7.23 -1.59 1.53
CA LEU A 127 6.30 -1.30 2.62
C LEU A 127 5.88 0.17 2.62
N LEU A 128 6.81 1.10 2.39
CA LEU A 128 6.48 2.53 2.27
C LEU A 128 5.61 2.82 1.05
N ASP A 129 5.92 2.23 -0.11
CA ASP A 129 5.08 2.38 -1.31
C ASP A 129 3.66 1.90 -1.07
N GLN A 130 3.51 0.72 -0.46
CA GLN A 130 2.18 0.19 -0.12
C GLN A 130 1.46 1.09 0.88
N MET A 131 2.16 1.61 1.90
CA MET A 131 1.56 2.54 2.86
C MET A 131 1.05 3.82 2.20
N ILE A 132 1.78 4.39 1.24
CA ILE A 132 1.36 5.60 0.53
C ILE A 132 0.09 5.33 -0.28
N ILE A 133 0.04 4.20 -1.00
CA ILE A 133 -1.12 3.80 -1.80
C ILE A 133 -2.34 3.57 -0.90
N SER A 134 -2.17 2.79 0.16
CA SER A 134 -3.26 2.47 1.09
C SER A 134 -3.74 3.69 1.87
N LEU A 135 -2.85 4.62 2.22
CA LEU A 135 -3.23 5.86 2.87
C LEU A 135 -4.08 6.73 1.94
N ALA A 136 -3.70 6.87 0.67
CA ALA A 136 -4.49 7.61 -0.31
C ALA A 136 -5.92 7.05 -0.46
N LEU A 137 -6.07 5.73 -0.32
CA LEU A 137 -7.36 5.03 -0.39
C LEU A 137 -8.20 5.18 0.89
N LEU A 138 -7.58 5.06 2.05
CA LEU A 138 -8.29 5.02 3.35
C LEU A 138 -8.55 6.41 3.94
N LEU A 139 -7.66 7.36 3.72
CA LEU A 139 -7.70 8.68 4.36
C LEU A 139 -9.05 9.40 4.13
N PRO A 140 -9.64 9.43 2.92
CA PRO A 140 -10.94 10.08 2.74
C PRO A 140 -12.06 9.43 3.55
N GLY A 141 -12.08 8.10 3.63
CA GLY A 141 -13.08 7.36 4.39
C GLY A 141 -12.94 7.57 5.90
N PHE A 142 -11.69 7.60 6.40
CA PHE A 142 -11.41 7.88 7.81
C PHE A 142 -11.78 9.31 8.20
N VAL A 143 -11.44 10.28 7.34
CA VAL A 143 -11.82 11.68 7.55
C VAL A 143 -13.33 11.84 7.52
N TYR A 144 -14.02 11.25 6.55
CA TYR A 144 -15.48 11.37 6.44
C TYR A 144 -16.21 10.77 7.64
N TYR A 145 -15.82 9.57 8.07
CA TYR A 145 -16.38 8.92 9.27
C TYR A 145 -16.08 9.74 10.54
N GLY A 146 -14.82 10.18 10.72
CA GLY A 146 -14.42 10.97 11.88
C GLY A 146 -15.16 12.31 12.00
N LEU A 147 -15.46 12.97 10.88
CA LEU A 147 -16.22 14.22 10.85
C LEU A 147 -17.72 14.02 11.13
N ARG A 148 -18.31 12.89 10.69
CA ARG A 148 -19.74 12.57 10.86
C ARG A 148 -20.08 12.18 12.31
N THR A 149 -19.21 11.40 12.95
CA THR A 149 -19.51 10.77 14.24
C THR A 149 -19.00 11.60 15.43
N SER A 150 -18.55 12.85 15.20
CA SER A 150 -18.06 13.80 16.23
C SER A 150 -17.08 13.15 17.21
N VAL A 151 -16.09 12.44 16.67
CA VAL A 151 -15.26 11.52 17.46
C VAL A 151 -14.14 12.24 18.21
N HIS A 152 -13.81 11.75 19.41
CA HIS A 152 -12.68 12.21 20.20
C HIS A 152 -11.32 11.97 19.51
N VAL A 153 -10.29 12.72 19.91
CA VAL A 153 -8.90 12.62 19.38
C VAL A 153 -8.36 11.18 19.43
N SER A 154 -8.81 10.37 20.37
CA SER A 154 -8.43 8.95 20.50
C SER A 154 -8.70 8.13 19.23
N TYR A 155 -9.75 8.46 18.46
CA TYR A 155 -10.07 7.80 17.20
C TYR A 155 -8.92 7.86 16.19
N TRP A 156 -8.30 9.02 16.02
CA TRP A 156 -7.20 9.20 15.06
C TRP A 156 -5.97 8.35 15.43
N ILE A 157 -5.71 8.20 16.73
CA ILE A 157 -4.61 7.37 17.23
C ILE A 157 -4.91 5.89 16.97
N TYR A 158 -6.11 5.42 17.30
CA TYR A 158 -6.51 4.03 17.03
C TYR A 158 -6.47 3.71 15.54
N MET A 159 -7.01 4.59 14.69
CA MET A 159 -7.01 4.38 13.24
C MET A 159 -5.60 4.36 12.66
N ALA A 160 -4.67 5.18 13.15
CA ALA A 160 -3.28 5.14 12.72
C ALA A 160 -2.61 3.81 13.09
N VAL A 161 -2.82 3.30 14.30
CA VAL A 161 -2.27 2.01 14.74
C VAL A 161 -2.86 0.85 13.95
N ILE A 162 -4.19 0.81 13.80
CA ILE A 162 -4.88 -0.25 13.06
C ILE A 162 -4.48 -0.20 11.58
N PHE A 163 -4.35 0.98 10.99
CA PHE A 163 -3.83 1.15 9.64
C PHE A 163 -2.44 0.53 9.48
N LEU A 164 -1.50 0.85 10.36
CA LEU A 164 -0.14 0.30 10.31
C LEU A 164 -0.16 -1.23 10.39
N LEU A 165 -0.88 -1.79 11.36
CA LEU A 165 -1.00 -3.25 11.52
C LEU A 165 -1.66 -3.91 10.29
N SER A 166 -2.70 -3.27 9.76
CA SER A 166 -3.43 -3.71 8.58
C SER A 166 -2.57 -3.70 7.31
N GLN A 167 -1.50 -2.91 7.23
CA GLN A 167 -0.59 -2.92 6.06
C GLN A 167 0.59 -3.88 6.22
N VAL A 168 1.12 -4.00 7.44
CA VAL A 168 2.23 -4.93 7.71
C VAL A 168 1.81 -6.38 7.47
N PHE A 169 0.58 -6.75 7.84
CA PHE A 169 0.10 -8.12 7.75
C PHE A 169 -0.03 -8.64 6.29
N PRO A 170 -0.71 -7.94 5.35
CA PRO A 170 -0.72 -8.31 3.94
C PRO A 170 0.68 -8.45 3.37
N LEU A 171 1.56 -7.48 3.64
CA LEU A 171 2.89 -7.46 3.05
C LEU A 171 3.76 -8.60 3.61
N ALA A 172 3.63 -8.93 4.90
CA ALA A 172 4.27 -10.12 5.48
C ALA A 172 3.83 -11.40 4.76
N ILE A 173 2.52 -11.57 4.51
CA ILE A 173 1.99 -12.73 3.77
C ILE A 173 2.53 -12.76 2.35
N VAL A 174 2.48 -11.63 1.63
CA VAL A 174 3.04 -11.56 0.27
C VAL A 174 4.51 -11.95 0.28
N THR A 175 5.29 -11.47 1.25
CA THR A 175 6.72 -11.76 1.33
C THR A 175 6.99 -13.24 1.61
N ILE A 176 6.22 -13.84 2.52
CA ILE A 176 6.27 -15.29 2.82
C ILE A 176 5.92 -16.11 1.58
N ILE A 177 4.99 -15.67 0.73
CA ILE A 177 4.60 -16.40 -0.49
C ILE A 177 5.63 -16.19 -1.60
N THR A 178 6.03 -14.95 -1.84
CA THR A 178 6.89 -14.56 -2.97
C THR A 178 8.33 -15.03 -2.83
N LEU A 179 8.92 -15.02 -1.62
CA LEU A 179 10.31 -15.44 -1.42
C LEU A 179 10.55 -16.92 -1.77
N PRO A 180 9.76 -17.90 -1.28
CA PRO A 180 9.88 -19.30 -1.72
C PRO A 180 9.50 -19.47 -3.19
N LEU A 181 8.46 -18.78 -3.65
CA LEU A 181 8.00 -18.87 -5.04
C LEU A 181 9.09 -18.39 -6.02
N SER A 182 9.89 -17.40 -5.65
CA SER A 182 11.05 -16.93 -6.42
C SER A 182 12.12 -18.02 -6.60
N ARG A 183 12.33 -18.85 -5.57
CA ARG A 183 13.32 -19.93 -5.59
C ARG A 183 12.86 -21.09 -6.46
N ILE A 184 11.57 -21.41 -6.44
CA ILE A 184 10.98 -22.53 -7.19
C ILE A 184 10.76 -22.15 -8.66
N LEU A 185 10.23 -20.95 -8.92
CA LEU A 185 10.00 -20.44 -10.29
C LEU A 185 11.27 -19.90 -10.93
N GLY A 186 12.39 -19.91 -10.20
CA GLY A 186 13.75 -19.50 -10.57
C GLY A 186 14.34 -20.10 -11.86
N PHE A 187 13.61 -20.94 -12.59
CA PHE A 187 14.07 -21.61 -13.82
C PHE A 187 13.18 -21.48 -15.08
N ARG A 188 11.99 -20.86 -15.04
CA ARG A 188 11.09 -20.82 -16.24
C ARG A 188 11.11 -19.49 -17.00
N ARG A 189 10.76 -19.49 -18.28
CA ARG A 189 10.76 -18.28 -19.15
C ARG A 189 9.57 -17.34 -18.90
N ASN A 190 8.50 -17.82 -18.24
CA ASN A 190 7.23 -17.10 -18.06
C ASN A 190 6.91 -16.76 -16.59
N ARG A 191 7.93 -16.47 -15.77
CA ARG A 191 7.77 -16.27 -14.31
C ARG A 191 6.86 -15.10 -13.98
N ASP A 192 7.02 -14.01 -14.72
CA ASP A 192 6.27 -12.77 -14.48
C ASP A 192 4.78 -13.00 -14.70
N PHE A 193 4.43 -13.76 -15.75
CA PHE A 193 3.05 -14.14 -16.03
C PHE A 193 2.47 -15.03 -14.92
N LEU A 194 3.26 -15.96 -14.36
CA LEU A 194 2.79 -16.83 -13.26
C LEU A 194 2.54 -16.04 -11.98
N ILE A 195 3.44 -15.12 -11.61
CA ILE A 195 3.25 -14.32 -10.40
C ILE A 195 2.10 -13.33 -10.58
N PHE A 196 1.96 -12.73 -11.77
CA PHE A 196 0.80 -11.93 -12.15
C PHE A 196 -0.50 -12.74 -12.01
N ALA A 197 -0.55 -13.93 -12.60
CA ALA A 197 -1.73 -14.80 -12.58
C ALA A 197 -2.11 -15.20 -11.15
N VAL A 198 -1.14 -15.53 -10.30
CA VAL A 198 -1.39 -15.82 -8.86
C VAL A 198 -1.94 -14.58 -8.15
N SER A 199 -1.36 -13.40 -8.38
CA SER A 199 -1.81 -12.14 -7.76
C SER A 199 -3.25 -11.81 -8.15
N VAL A 200 -3.59 -11.96 -9.44
CA VAL A 200 -4.93 -11.75 -9.96
C VAL A 200 -5.91 -12.81 -9.43
N ALA A 201 -5.50 -14.09 -9.37
CA ALA A 201 -6.34 -15.14 -8.81
C ALA A 201 -6.67 -14.90 -7.33
N VAL A 202 -5.69 -14.44 -6.54
CA VAL A 202 -5.92 -14.07 -5.13
C VAL A 202 -6.82 -12.84 -5.02
N LEU A 203 -6.65 -11.82 -5.86
CA LEU A 203 -7.54 -10.66 -5.90
C LEU A 203 -8.99 -11.09 -6.16
N VAL A 204 -9.22 -11.88 -7.21
CA VAL A 204 -10.56 -12.34 -7.61
C VAL A 204 -11.17 -13.21 -6.51
N GLY A 205 -10.38 -14.12 -5.93
CA GLY A 205 -10.81 -14.95 -4.80
C GLY A 205 -11.16 -14.13 -3.56
N ALA A 206 -10.37 -13.12 -3.22
CA ALA A 206 -10.61 -12.25 -2.07
C ALA A 206 -11.88 -11.40 -2.25
N ILE A 207 -12.07 -10.81 -3.44
CA ILE A 207 -13.29 -10.07 -3.78
C ILE A 207 -14.50 -11.00 -3.77
N GLY A 208 -14.39 -12.19 -4.36
CA GLY A 208 -15.46 -13.19 -4.36
C GLY A 208 -15.85 -13.63 -2.94
N PHE A 209 -14.86 -13.88 -2.08
CA PHE A 209 -15.07 -14.20 -0.67
C PHE A 209 -15.73 -13.04 0.09
N GLN A 210 -15.30 -11.81 -0.18
CA GLN A 210 -15.90 -10.62 0.41
C GLN A 210 -17.37 -10.48 0.00
N PHE A 211 -17.70 -10.63 -1.28
CA PHE A 211 -19.09 -10.61 -1.75
C PHE A 211 -19.93 -11.71 -1.12
N TYR A 212 -19.39 -12.93 -0.99
CA TYR A 212 -20.07 -14.03 -0.31
C TYR A 212 -20.36 -13.69 1.16
N PHE A 213 -19.37 -13.19 1.89
CA PHE A 213 -19.51 -12.86 3.31
C PHE A 213 -20.50 -11.72 3.52
N VAL A 214 -20.42 -10.67 2.70
CA VAL A 214 -21.35 -9.54 2.73
C VAL A 214 -22.77 -10.03 2.47
N ASN A 215 -22.99 -10.84 1.43
CA ASN A 215 -24.30 -11.43 1.14
C ASN A 215 -24.80 -12.39 2.23
N ALA A 216 -23.90 -13.11 2.90
CA ALA A 216 -24.24 -13.97 4.02
C ALA A 216 -24.66 -13.16 5.26
N ALA A 217 -23.96 -12.06 5.54
CA ALA A 217 -24.33 -11.12 6.60
C ALA A 217 -25.69 -10.46 6.33
N PHE A 218 -26.00 -10.16 5.07
CA PHE A 218 -27.32 -9.66 4.64
C PHE A 218 -28.46 -10.69 4.79
N LYS A 219 -28.15 -11.99 4.81
CA LYS A 219 -29.12 -13.08 4.92
C LYS A 219 -29.34 -13.58 6.34
N ALA A 220 -28.53 -13.16 7.31
CA ALA A 220 -28.77 -13.48 8.71
C ALA A 220 -29.95 -12.63 9.19
N PRO A 221 -31.14 -13.22 9.45
CA PRO A 221 -32.18 -12.49 10.15
C PRO A 221 -31.66 -12.19 11.56
N GLU A 222 -31.92 -10.98 12.05
CA GLU A 222 -31.76 -10.65 13.46
C GLU A 222 -32.47 -11.74 14.28
N VAL A 223 -31.68 -12.59 14.95
CA VAL A 223 -32.21 -13.46 15.99
C VAL A 223 -32.41 -12.55 17.19
N SER A 224 -33.69 -12.18 17.37
CA SER A 224 -34.37 -11.61 18.54
C SER A 224 -33.61 -11.62 19.85
#